data_AF-E3FZR1-F1
#
_entry.id   AF-E3FZR1-F1
#
_cell.length_a   1.000
_cell.length_b   1.000
_cell.length_c   1.000
_cell.angle_alpha   90.00
_cell.angle_beta   90.00
_cell.angle_gamma   90.00
#
_symmetry.space_group_name_H-M   'P 1'
#
loop_
_entity.id
_entity.type
_entity.pdbx_description
1 polymer ?
#
loop_
_entity_poly.entity_id
_entity_poly.type
_entity_poly.pdbx_seq_one_letter_code
_entity_poly.pdbx_strand_id
1 'polypeptide(L)'
;MGRPRLFTRALPVACMVLVALNDHWLKGSGGVPGWLTGKLSDVAGLYFAPLLLAELWLLVWPASCASAAARRVAWMALAVGGGFTAIKTLPEADALYETWLFALLRRPVRNTVDPTDLVALVMLVLSVGTAQRLCRQRAGEGGV
;
A
#
# COMPACT_ATOMS: atom_id res chain seq x y z
N MET A 1 4.94 6.50 26.74
CA MET A 1 3.94 6.50 25.64
C MET A 1 4.33 5.46 24.58
N GLY A 2 3.49 4.44 24.35
CA GLY A 2 3.81 3.35 23.41
C GLY A 2 3.74 3.80 21.94
N ARG A 3 4.75 3.42 21.15
CA ARG A 3 4.78 3.63 19.68
C ARG A 3 3.47 3.13 19.05
N PRO A 4 2.80 3.91 18.19
CA PRO A 4 1.66 3.42 17.43
C PRO A 4 2.15 2.34 16.47
N ARG A 5 1.83 1.08 16.76
CA ARG A 5 2.09 -0.02 15.83
C ARG A 5 0.94 -0.08 14.83
N LEU A 6 1.10 0.57 13.67
CA LEU A 6 0.06 0.61 12.63
C LEU A 6 0.06 -0.71 11.83
N PHE A 7 1.23 -1.33 11.69
CA PHE A 7 1.48 -2.49 10.83
C PHE A 7 1.01 -3.84 11.41
N THR A 8 1.08 -4.05 12.72
CA THR A 8 0.77 -5.35 13.35
C THR A 8 -0.72 -5.59 13.59
N ARG A 9 -1.59 -4.72 13.06
CA ARG A 9 -3.04 -4.95 13.13
C ARG A 9 -3.45 -6.04 12.14
N ALA A 10 -4.55 -6.71 12.44
CA ALA A 10 -5.05 -7.85 11.64
C ALA A 10 -5.26 -7.47 10.16
N LEU A 11 -5.71 -6.24 9.87
CA LEU A 11 -6.06 -5.85 8.51
C LEU A 11 -4.84 -5.67 7.58
N PRO A 12 -3.78 -4.91 7.93
CA PRO A 12 -2.56 -4.86 7.12
C PRO A 12 -1.88 -6.22 6.94
N VAL A 13 -1.87 -7.05 7.99
CA VAL A 13 -1.32 -8.42 7.91
C VAL A 13 -2.16 -9.28 6.96
N ALA A 14 -3.49 -9.20 7.03
CA ALA A 14 -4.37 -9.90 6.11
C ALA A 14 -4.17 -9.44 4.65
N CYS A 15 -3.97 -8.14 4.40
CA CYS A 15 -3.64 -7.64 3.07
C CYS A 15 -2.29 -8.18 2.58
N MET A 16 -1.27 -8.22 3.44
CA MET A 16 0.04 -8.77 3.09
C MET A 16 -0.05 -10.27 2.78
N VAL A 17 -0.78 -11.03 3.58
CA VAL A 17 -1.03 -12.47 3.35
C VAL A 17 -1.80 -12.67 2.06
N LEU A 18 -2.83 -11.85 1.80
CA LEU A 18 -3.62 -11.91 0.57
C LEU A 18 -2.75 -11.64 -0.65
N VAL A 19 -1.90 -10.60 -0.63
CA VAL A 19 -0.97 -10.29 -1.72
C VAL A 19 0.02 -11.44 -1.92
N ALA A 20 0.62 -11.96 -0.84
CA ALA A 20 1.58 -13.05 -0.92
C ALA A 20 0.96 -14.32 -1.53
N LEU A 21 -0.21 -14.74 -1.05
CA LEU A 21 -0.93 -15.89 -1.58
C LEU A 21 -1.40 -15.65 -3.03
N ASN A 22 -1.91 -14.46 -3.33
CA ASN A 22 -2.38 -14.13 -4.67
C ASN A 22 -1.24 -14.16 -5.69
N ASP A 23 -0.12 -13.52 -5.37
CA ASP A 23 0.99 -13.37 -6.31
C ASP A 23 1.84 -14.63 -6.45
N HIS A 24 1.88 -15.50 -5.43
CA HIS A 24 2.66 -16.73 -5.49
C HIS A 24 1.84 -17.94 -5.94
N TRP A 25 0.56 -18.03 -5.60
CA TRP A 25 -0.23 -19.26 -5.78
C TRP A 25 -1.40 -19.10 -6.74
N LEU A 26 -2.03 -17.92 -6.81
CA LEU A 26 -3.22 -17.74 -7.67
C LEU A 26 -2.85 -17.26 -9.07
N LYS A 27 -1.90 -16.32 -9.20
CA LYS A 27 -1.39 -15.88 -10.50
C LYS A 27 -0.76 -17.05 -11.25
N GLY A 28 -1.34 -17.40 -12.40
CA GLY A 28 -0.85 -18.48 -13.27
C GLY A 28 -1.36 -19.89 -12.92
N SER A 29 -2.20 -20.05 -11.89
CA SER A 29 -2.80 -21.35 -11.52
C SER A 29 -3.86 -21.87 -12.49
N GLY A 30 -4.35 -21.02 -13.41
CA GLY A 30 -5.44 -21.34 -14.35
C GLY A 30 -6.84 -21.36 -13.73
N GLY A 31 -6.96 -21.33 -12.39
CA GLY A 31 -8.25 -21.36 -11.70
C GLY A 31 -8.95 -20.01 -11.55
N VAL A 32 -8.24 -18.90 -11.69
CA VAL A 32 -8.78 -17.54 -11.56
C VAL A 32 -8.28 -16.67 -12.73
N PRO A 33 -9.14 -15.84 -13.37
CA PRO A 33 -8.70 -14.95 -14.44
C PRO A 33 -7.59 -13.99 -13.97
N GLY A 34 -6.52 -13.88 -14.76
CA GLY A 34 -5.36 -13.06 -14.43
C GLY A 34 -5.71 -11.58 -14.14
N TRP A 35 -6.67 -11.01 -14.87
CA TRP A 35 -7.14 -9.64 -14.67
C TRP A 35 -7.74 -9.41 -13.27
N LEU A 36 -8.40 -10.41 -12.69
CA LEU A 36 -8.99 -10.33 -11.36
C LEU A 36 -7.90 -10.38 -10.28
N THR A 37 -6.91 -11.27 -10.44
CA THR A 37 -5.78 -11.36 -9.53
C THR A 37 -4.88 -10.12 -9.55
N GLY A 38 -4.81 -9.41 -10.69
CA GLY A 38 -4.15 -8.11 -10.79
C GLY A 38 -4.83 -7.04 -9.95
N LYS A 39 -6.14 -6.85 -10.15
CA LYS A 39 -6.94 -5.84 -9.44
C LYS A 39 -7.01 -6.08 -7.93
N LEU A 40 -7.07 -7.34 -7.49
CA LEU A 40 -7.00 -7.70 -6.07
C LEU A 40 -5.68 -7.28 -5.43
N SER A 41 -4.56 -7.47 -6.14
CA SER A 41 -3.24 -7.05 -5.68
C SER A 41 -3.15 -5.53 -5.61
N ASP A 42 -3.69 -4.81 -6.61
CA ASP A 42 -3.74 -3.34 -6.60
C ASP A 42 -4.55 -2.80 -5.41
N VAL A 43 -5.73 -3.36 -5.14
CA VAL A 43 -6.58 -2.99 -3.98
C VAL A 43 -5.85 -3.23 -2.66
N ALA A 44 -5.26 -4.41 -2.48
CA ALA A 44 -4.57 -4.75 -1.25
C ALA A 44 -3.29 -3.93 -1.07
N GLY A 45 -2.51 -3.77 -2.14
CA GLY A 45 -1.28 -3.01 -2.18
C GLY A 45 -1.50 -1.53 -1.89
N LEU A 46 -2.52 -0.90 -2.50
CA LEU A 46 -2.81 0.52 -2.27
C LEU A 46 -3.36 0.80 -0.87
N TYR A 47 -4.02 -0.17 -0.22
CA TYR A 47 -4.38 -0.03 1.19
C TYR A 47 -3.14 -0.15 2.10
N PHE A 48 -2.33 -1.17 1.85
CA PHE A 48 -1.24 -1.61 2.70
C PHE A 48 0.03 -0.77 2.59
N ALA A 49 0.48 -0.45 1.37
CA ALA A 49 1.78 0.15 1.11
C ALA A 49 1.98 1.50 1.83
N PRO A 50 1.00 2.43 1.86
CA PRO A 50 1.17 3.69 2.60
C PRO A 50 1.36 3.47 4.10
N LEU A 51 0.68 2.49 4.70
CA LEU A 51 0.80 2.15 6.12
C LEU A 51 2.17 1.56 6.42
N LEU A 52 2.64 0.61 5.59
CA LEU A 52 3.96 0.01 5.74
C LEU A 52 5.06 1.06 5.60
N LEU A 53 5.04 1.86 4.53
CA LEU A 53 6.07 2.88 4.29
C LEU A 53 6.10 3.93 5.40
N ALA A 54 4.92 4.35 5.90
CA ALA A 54 4.86 5.27 7.02
C ALA A 54 5.39 4.64 8.32
N GLU A 55 5.11 3.36 8.57
CA GLU A 55 5.67 2.63 9.72
C GLU A 55 7.20 2.55 9.61
N LEU A 56 7.75 2.15 8.45
CA LEU A 56 9.20 2.13 8.21
C LEU A 56 9.83 3.51 8.43
N TRP A 57 9.17 4.57 7.98
CA TRP A 57 9.61 5.94 8.27
C TRP A 57 9.58 6.24 9.78
N LEU A 58 8.56 5.80 10.51
CA LEU A 58 8.46 5.96 11.96
C LEU A 58 9.52 5.15 12.73
N LEU A 59 10.01 4.03 12.17
CA LEU A 59 11.13 3.28 12.75
C LEU A 59 12.42 4.09 12.72
N VAL A 60 12.71 4.76 11.60
CA VAL A 60 13.96 5.53 11.43
C VAL A 60 13.86 6.91 12.08
N TRP A 61 12.72 7.59 11.93
CA TRP A 61 12.48 8.90 12.54
C TRP A 61 11.19 8.85 13.37
N PRO A 62 11.25 8.68 14.69
CA PRO A 62 10.03 8.64 15.51
C PRO A 62 9.17 9.91 15.35
N ALA A 63 7.84 9.75 15.41
CA ALA A 63 6.93 10.89 15.42
C ALA A 63 6.73 11.42 16.85
N SER A 64 6.67 12.74 16.98
CA SER A 64 6.47 13.44 18.25
C SER A 64 5.04 13.27 18.80
N CYS A 65 4.05 13.04 17.93
CA CYS A 65 2.65 12.85 18.31
C CYS A 65 1.90 11.98 17.29
N ALA A 66 0.70 11.51 17.67
CA ALA A 66 -0.14 10.68 16.82
C ALA A 66 -0.53 11.38 15.51
N SER A 67 -0.78 12.70 15.54
CA SER A 67 -1.12 13.49 14.35
C SER A 67 0.03 13.54 13.34
N ALA A 68 1.28 13.58 13.83
CA ALA A 68 2.45 13.53 12.96
C ALA A 68 2.60 12.16 12.27
N ALA A 69 2.27 11.06 12.95
CA ALA A 69 2.22 9.73 12.34
C ALA A 69 1.14 9.63 11.26
N ALA A 70 -0.08 10.12 11.52
CA ALA A 70 -1.17 10.12 10.53
C ALA A 70 -0.82 10.96 9.29
N ARG A 71 -0.16 12.11 9.48
CA ARG A 71 0.32 12.96 8.37
C ARG A 71 1.35 12.23 7.49
N ARG A 72 2.20 11.38 8.06
CA ARG A 72 3.15 10.58 7.27
C ARG A 72 2.45 9.52 6.43
N VAL A 73 1.41 8.88 6.96
CA VAL A 73 0.57 7.98 6.15
C VAL A 73 -0.04 8.73 4.98
N ALA A 74 -0.54 9.95 5.19
CA ALA A 74 -1.05 10.78 4.09
C ALA A 74 0.03 11.09 3.04
N TRP A 75 1.24 11.46 3.46
CA TRP A 75 2.36 11.68 2.53
C TRP A 75 2.73 10.42 1.74
N MET A 76 2.79 9.25 2.40
CA MET A 76 3.06 7.99 1.71
C MET A 76 1.92 7.58 0.79
N ALA A 77 0.67 7.88 1.14
CA ALA A 77 -0.47 7.64 0.27
C ALA A 77 -0.41 8.48 -1.00
N LEU A 78 -0.02 9.75 -0.90
CA LEU A 78 0.21 10.61 -2.06
C LEU A 78 1.36 10.09 -2.94
N ALA A 79 2.49 9.71 -2.34
CA ALA A 79 3.62 9.17 -3.07
C ALA A 79 3.28 7.87 -3.80
N VAL A 80 2.66 6.92 -3.11
CA VAL A 80 2.21 5.64 -3.67
C VAL A 80 1.16 5.86 -4.77
N GLY A 81 0.16 6.71 -4.52
CA GLY A 81 -0.89 7.01 -5.48
C GLY A 81 -0.35 7.69 -6.74
N GLY A 82 0.59 8.63 -6.60
CA GLY A 82 1.26 9.26 -7.73
C GLY A 82 2.05 8.26 -8.57
N GLY A 83 2.86 7.41 -7.92
CA GLY A 83 3.62 6.35 -8.61
C GLY A 83 2.70 5.35 -9.32
N PHE A 84 1.66 4.87 -8.64
CA PHE A 84 0.68 3.95 -9.21
C PHE A 84 -0.05 4.56 -10.40
N THR A 85 -0.49 5.81 -10.28
CA THR A 85 -1.16 6.53 -11.38
C THR A 85 -0.25 6.65 -12.58
N ALA A 86 1.02 7.05 -12.38
CA ALA A 86 1.99 7.13 -13.46
C ALA A 86 2.19 5.78 -14.16
N ILE A 87 2.39 4.70 -13.40
CA ILE A 87 2.56 3.34 -13.95
C ILE A 87 1.34 2.88 -14.75
N LYS A 88 0.12 3.20 -14.31
CA LYS A 88 -1.13 2.78 -14.98
C LYS A 88 -1.59 3.69 -16.12
N THR A 89 -0.91 4.82 -16.36
CA THR A 89 -1.33 5.79 -17.40
C THR A 89 -0.23 6.15 -18.39
N LEU A 90 1.05 6.07 -18.00
CA LEU A 90 2.20 6.45 -18.81
C LEU A 90 3.02 5.20 -19.17
N PRO A 91 3.11 4.83 -20.47
CA PRO A 91 3.91 3.68 -20.90
C PRO A 91 5.39 3.76 -20.49
N GLU A 92 5.95 4.97 -20.43
CA GLU A 92 7.35 5.19 -20.03
C GLU A 92 7.56 4.90 -18.54
N ALA A 93 6.58 5.24 -17.70
CA ALA A 93 6.63 4.95 -16.27
C ALA A 93 6.49 3.44 -16.00
N ASP A 94 5.64 2.77 -16.78
CA ASP A 94 5.50 1.31 -16.75
C ASP A 94 6.81 0.60 -17.13
N ALA A 95 7.44 1.01 -18.25
CA ALA A 95 8.72 0.44 -18.68
C ALA A 95 9.83 0.62 -17.64
N LEU A 96 9.89 1.80 -17.00
CA LEU A 96 10.84 2.05 -15.90
C LEU A 96 10.54 1.15 -14.70
N TYR A 97 9.28 0.96 -14.36
CA TYR A 97 8.85 0.10 -13.26
C TYR A 97 9.21 -1.38 -13.51
N GLU A 98 8.93 -1.91 -14.70
CA GLU A 98 9.34 -3.26 -15.09
C GLU A 98 10.86 -3.44 -15.04
N THR A 99 11.62 -2.45 -15.53
CA THR A 99 13.09 -2.46 -15.48
C THR A 99 13.61 -2.52 -14.05
N TRP A 100 13.01 -1.71 -13.17
CA TRP A 100 13.39 -1.65 -11.77
C TRP A 100 13.06 -2.96 -11.04
N LEU A 101 11.89 -3.54 -11.29
CA LEU A 101 11.50 -4.84 -10.75
C LEU A 101 12.40 -5.97 -11.27
N PHE A 102 12.78 -5.96 -12.55
CA PHE A 102 13.72 -6.93 -13.09
C PHE A 102 15.08 -6.85 -12.37
N ALA A 103 15.59 -5.64 -12.12
CA ALA A 103 16.84 -5.45 -11.39
C ALA A 103 16.76 -6.01 -9.97
N LEU A 104 15.61 -5.83 -9.29
CA LEU A 104 15.39 -6.29 -7.93
C LEU A 104 15.17 -7.81 -7.83
N LEU A 105 14.28 -8.36 -8.66
CA LEU A 105 13.79 -9.74 -8.57
C LEU A 105 14.58 -10.71 -9.46
N ARG A 106 15.40 -10.19 -10.38
CA ARG A 106 16.16 -10.96 -11.38
C ARG A 106 15.26 -11.90 -12.21
N ARG A 107 14.01 -11.50 -12.42
CA ARG A 107 13.00 -12.22 -13.21
C ARG A 107 12.18 -11.23 -14.04
N PRO A 108 11.77 -11.60 -15.26
CA PRO A 108 10.92 -10.74 -16.08
C PRO A 108 9.57 -10.58 -15.39
N VAL A 109 9.17 -9.32 -15.17
CA VAL A 109 7.84 -8.95 -14.71
C VAL A 109 7.16 -8.23 -15.84
N ARG A 110 5.90 -8.60 -16.11
CA ARG A 110 5.05 -7.85 -17.02
C ARG A 110 3.93 -7.18 -16.23
N ASN A 111 3.78 -5.88 -16.42
CA ASN A 111 2.62 -5.14 -16.01
C ASN A 111 1.78 -4.79 -17.24
N THR A 112 0.53 -4.39 -17.03
CA THR A 112 -0.35 -3.92 -18.08
C THR A 112 -0.79 -2.51 -17.73
N VAL A 113 -0.62 -1.60 -18.68
CA VAL A 113 -1.09 -0.21 -18.56
C VAL A 113 -2.61 -0.21 -18.76
N ASP A 114 -3.35 -0.26 -17.65
CA ASP A 114 -4.82 -0.25 -17.62
C ASP A 114 -5.32 0.86 -16.69
N PRO A 115 -5.81 1.99 -17.24
CA PRO A 115 -6.36 3.09 -16.44
C PRO A 115 -7.57 2.70 -15.58
N THR A 116 -8.25 1.59 -15.86
CA THR A 116 -9.36 1.14 -15.01
C THR A 116 -8.88 0.69 -13.62
N ASP A 117 -7.59 0.41 -13.46
CA ASP A 117 -6.99 0.09 -12.17
C ASP A 117 -6.93 1.30 -11.23
N LEU A 118 -7.08 2.53 -11.75
CA LEU A 118 -7.15 3.75 -10.94
C LEU A 118 -8.34 3.76 -9.96
N VAL A 119 -9.37 2.93 -10.19
CA VAL A 119 -10.45 2.74 -9.20
C VAL A 119 -9.90 2.27 -7.85
N ALA A 120 -8.79 1.52 -7.85
CA ALA A 120 -8.16 1.04 -6.63
C ALA A 120 -7.55 2.17 -5.77
N LEU A 121 -7.35 3.38 -6.33
CA LEU A 121 -6.89 4.56 -5.56
C LEU A 121 -7.80 4.92 -4.39
N VAL A 122 -9.08 4.51 -4.42
CA VAL A 122 -10.01 4.67 -3.28
C VAL A 122 -9.46 4.04 -2.00
N MET A 123 -8.64 2.99 -2.11
CA MET A 123 -8.03 2.32 -0.96
C MET A 123 -7.02 3.21 -0.22
N LEU A 124 -6.43 4.21 -0.88
CA LEU A 124 -5.57 5.21 -0.24
C LEU A 124 -6.36 6.07 0.76
N VAL A 125 -7.60 6.42 0.41
CA VAL A 125 -8.50 7.16 1.31
C VAL A 125 -8.79 6.32 2.56
N LEU A 126 -9.06 5.03 2.39
CA LEU A 126 -9.26 4.11 3.51
C LEU A 126 -8.01 3.97 4.37
N SER A 127 -6.84 3.89 3.74
CA SER A 127 -5.54 3.79 4.43
C SER A 127 -5.29 5.01 5.32
N VAL A 128 -5.48 6.21 4.78
CA VAL A 128 -5.37 7.48 5.53
C VAL A 128 -6.46 7.58 6.61
N GLY A 129 -7.69 7.19 6.29
CA GLY A 129 -8.82 7.18 7.23
C GLY A 129 -8.57 6.28 8.44
N THR A 130 -7.98 5.09 8.23
CA THR A 130 -7.55 4.20 9.33
C THR A 130 -6.54 4.89 10.23
N ALA A 131 -5.50 5.51 9.67
CA ALA A 131 -4.49 6.23 10.47
C ALA A 131 -5.09 7.41 11.27
N GLN A 132 -6.01 8.16 10.66
CA GLN A 132 -6.70 9.27 11.31
C GLN A 132 -7.61 8.80 12.46
N ARG A 133 -8.37 7.71 12.28
CA ARG A 133 -9.22 7.13 13.33
C ARG A 133 -8.39 6.70 14.54
N LEU A 134 -7.26 6.04 14.30
CA LEU A 134 -6.34 5.61 15.35
C LEU A 134 -5.74 6.79 16.11
N CYS A 135 -5.41 7.87 15.41
CA CYS A 135 -4.94 9.11 16.03
C CYS A 135 -6.01 9.72 16.96
N ARG A 136 -7.28 9.76 16.52
CA ARG A 136 -8.39 10.34 17.32
C ARG A 136 -8.69 9.52 18.57
N GLN A 137 -8.68 8.19 18.47
CA GLN A 137 -8.90 7.30 19.63
C GLN A 137 -7.87 7.54 20.74
N ARG A 138 -6.59 7.65 20.39
CA ARG A 138 -5.52 7.94 21.37
C ARG A 138 -5.61 9.32 22.02
N ALA A 139 -6.12 10.31 21.30
CA ALA A 139 -6.34 11.64 21.86
C ALA A 139 -7.46 11.62 22.92
N GLY A 140 -8.48 10.77 22.76
CA GLY A 140 -9.53 10.57 23.74
C GLY A 140 -9.08 9.78 24.98
N GLU A 141 -8.19 8.81 24.81
CA GLU A 141 -7.64 7.99 25.92
C GLU A 141 -6.64 8.74 26.81
N GLY A 142 -5.98 9.80 26.31
CA GLY A 142 -4.99 10.59 27.06
C GLY A 142 -5.57 11.78 27.83
N GLY A 143 -6.90 11.95 27.82
CA GLY A 143 -7.61 13.07 28.45
C GLY A 143 -8.46 12.69 29.68
N VAL A 144 -8.27 11.48 30.23
CA VAL A 144 -8.87 10.99 31.49
C VAL A 144 -7.74 10.74 32.48
#